data_AF-A0A9E2G6B5-F1
#
_entry.id   AF-A0A9E2G6B5-F1
#
_cell.length_a   1.000
_cell.length_b   1.000
_cell.length_c   1.000
_cell.angle_alpha   90.00
_cell.angle_beta   90.00
_cell.angle_gamma   90.00
#
_symmetry.space_group_name_H-M   'P 1'
#
loop_
_entity.id
_entity.type
_entity.pdbx_description
1 polymer ?
#
loop_
_entity_poly.entity_id
_entity_poly.type
_entity_poly.pdbx_seq_one_letter_code
_entity_poly.pdbx_strand_id
1 'polypeptide(L)'
;AAACGLNAVKVYCILGYPDETDADVGELADLLLRIPRSLQVRLSLSALVPKPGTPLAEAPLPHEKTLLARVRLLKKRLGHLKIQAPSVKEAAFEHAVDHADATWVEKLLEKLDREDQ
;
A
#
# COMPACT_ATOMS: atom_id res chain seq x y z
N ALA A 1 17.39 -12.09 -12.84
CA ALA A 1 16.36 -12.72 -11.98
C ALA A 1 16.00 -14.12 -12.48
N ALA A 2 15.21 -14.26 -13.55
CA ALA A 2 14.83 -15.58 -14.08
C ALA A 2 16.03 -16.42 -14.55
N ALA A 3 16.99 -15.80 -15.25
CA ALA A 3 18.25 -16.45 -15.64
C ALA A 3 19.13 -16.92 -14.46
N CYS A 4 18.82 -16.48 -13.24
CA CYS A 4 19.51 -16.85 -12.00
C CYS A 4 18.71 -17.88 -11.18
N GLY A 5 17.64 -18.46 -11.73
CA GLY A 5 16.80 -19.47 -11.05
C GLY A 5 15.68 -18.91 -10.18
N LEU A 6 15.41 -17.59 -10.22
CA LEU A 6 14.25 -17.02 -9.52
C LEU A 6 12.97 -17.29 -10.29
N ASN A 7 11.95 -17.81 -9.58
CA ASN A 7 10.67 -18.20 -10.16
C ASN A 7 9.51 -17.26 -9.78
N ALA A 8 9.73 -16.36 -8.81
CA ALA A 8 8.75 -15.39 -8.37
C ALA A 8 9.41 -14.08 -7.91
N VAL A 9 8.65 -12.98 -7.99
CA VAL A 9 9.02 -11.68 -7.42
C VAL A 9 7.81 -11.04 -6.75
N LYS A 10 8.04 -10.43 -5.59
CA LYS A 10 7.05 -9.60 -4.91
C LYS A 10 7.44 -8.14 -5.10
N VAL A 11 6.51 -7.35 -5.61
CA VAL A 11 6.68 -5.91 -5.81
C VAL A 11 5.84 -5.20 -4.76
N TYR A 12 6.48 -4.34 -3.99
CA TYR A 12 5.82 -3.50 -2.98
C TYR A 12 5.74 -2.08 -3.53
N CYS A 13 4.54 -1.49 -3.50
CA CYS A 13 4.34 -0.13 -3.98
C CYS A 13 3.36 0.59 -3.06
N ILE A 14 3.67 1.85 -2.77
CA ILE A 14 2.82 2.75 -1.99
C ILE A 14 2.01 3.58 -2.99
N LEU A 15 0.70 3.64 -2.81
CA LEU A 15 -0.20 4.50 -3.58
C LEU A 15 -0.68 5.67 -2.73
N GLY A 16 -1.06 6.76 -3.41
CA GLY A 16 -1.68 7.92 -2.77
C GLY A 16 -0.68 9.01 -2.41
N TYR A 17 0.42 9.13 -3.16
CA TYR A 17 1.27 10.33 -3.08
C TYR A 17 0.47 11.59 -3.47
N PRO A 18 0.76 12.76 -2.88
CA PRO A 18 0.00 13.99 -3.12
C PRO A 18 -0.12 14.36 -4.60
N ASP A 19 0.98 14.22 -5.34
CA ASP A 19 1.05 14.54 -6.77
C ASP A 19 0.94 13.30 -7.68
N GLU A 20 0.62 12.12 -7.12
CA GLU A 20 0.43 10.91 -7.93
C GLU A 20 -0.75 11.10 -8.87
N THR A 21 -0.55 10.79 -10.12
CA THR A 21 -1.55 10.85 -11.19
C THR A 21 -1.94 9.44 -11.65
N ASP A 22 -3.02 9.34 -12.41
CA ASP A 22 -3.40 8.06 -13.02
C ASP A 22 -2.39 7.60 -14.09
N ALA A 23 -1.59 8.52 -14.64
CA ALA A 23 -0.50 8.19 -15.56
C ALA A 23 0.61 7.43 -14.85
N ASP A 24 1.01 7.86 -13.65
CA ASP A 24 2.04 7.17 -12.83
C ASP A 24 1.61 5.73 -12.49
N VAL A 25 0.33 5.54 -12.17
CA VAL A 25 -0.25 4.21 -11.92
C VAL A 25 -0.27 3.36 -13.20
N GLY A 26 -0.49 4.00 -14.36
CA GLY A 26 -0.36 3.38 -15.67
C GLY A 26 1.08 2.92 -15.95
N GLU A 27 2.06 3.76 -15.64
CA GLU A 27 3.49 3.46 -15.79
C GLU A 27 3.91 2.29 -14.90
N LEU A 28 3.40 2.21 -13.67
CA LEU A 28 3.58 1.03 -12.81
C LEU A 28 3.05 -0.24 -13.49
N ALA A 29 1.86 -0.18 -14.10
CA ALA A 29 1.34 -1.33 -14.85
C ALA A 29 2.25 -1.70 -16.02
N ASP A 30 2.73 -0.71 -16.78
CA ASP A 30 3.63 -0.94 -17.91
C ASP A 30 4.99 -1.51 -17.49
N LEU A 31 5.52 -1.09 -16.34
CA LEU A 31 6.72 -1.66 -15.75
C LEU A 31 6.50 -3.15 -15.41
N LEU A 32 5.39 -3.49 -14.77
CA LEU A 32 5.07 -4.86 -14.38
C LEU A 32 4.83 -5.78 -15.58
N LEU A 33 4.26 -5.25 -16.67
CA LEU A 33 4.05 -5.99 -17.91
C LEU A 33 5.35 -6.32 -18.65
N ARG A 34 6.43 -5.59 -18.39
CA ARG A 34 7.77 -5.89 -18.95
C ARG A 34 8.47 -7.04 -18.22
N ILE A 35 7.97 -7.46 -17.06
CA ILE A 35 8.55 -8.59 -16.33
C ILE A 35 8.30 -9.88 -17.14
N PRO A 36 9.32 -10.73 -17.36
CA PRO A 36 9.15 -11.98 -18.07
C PRO A 36 8.06 -12.85 -17.45
N ARG A 37 7.16 -13.41 -18.28
CA ARG A 37 6.06 -14.28 -17.82
C ARG A 37 6.53 -15.54 -17.10
N SER A 38 7.80 -15.93 -17.27
CA SER A 38 8.42 -17.03 -16.52
C SER A 38 8.59 -16.73 -15.02
N LEU A 39 8.44 -15.47 -14.61
CA LEU A 39 8.53 -15.03 -13.22
C LEU A 39 7.12 -14.72 -12.69
N GLN A 40 6.70 -15.42 -11.64
CA GLN A 40 5.42 -15.13 -10.99
C GLN A 40 5.51 -13.78 -10.25
N VAL A 41 4.74 -12.80 -10.69
CA VAL A 41 4.69 -11.47 -10.06
C VAL A 41 3.53 -11.40 -9.06
N ARG A 42 3.82 -10.89 -7.86
CA ARG A 42 2.82 -10.52 -6.84
C ARG A 42 2.99 -9.05 -6.51
N LEU A 43 1.94 -8.26 -6.72
CA LEU A 43 1.92 -6.84 -6.38
C LEU A 43 1.25 -6.66 -5.03
N SER A 44 1.95 -6.03 -4.09
CA SER A 44 1.46 -5.66 -2.77
C SER A 44 1.40 -4.15 -2.68
N LEU A 45 0.18 -3.61 -2.58
CA LEU A 45 -0.07 -2.19 -2.52
C LEU A 45 -0.37 -1.78 -1.08
N SER A 46 0.30 -0.74 -0.59
CA SER A 46 -0.05 -0.02 0.63
C SER A 46 -0.52 1.38 0.30
N ALA A 47 -1.30 2.00 1.18
CA ALA A 47 -1.60 3.42 1.09
C ALA A 47 -0.45 4.22 1.70
N LEU A 48 -0.23 5.44 1.22
CA LEU A 48 0.68 6.38 1.86
C LEU A 48 0.16 6.69 3.27
N VAL A 49 1.03 6.48 4.26
CA VAL A 49 0.82 6.91 5.65
C VAL A 49 1.87 7.97 5.95
N PRO A 50 1.47 9.24 6.17
CA PRO A 50 2.37 10.29 6.63
C PRO A 50 3.01 9.88 7.97
N LYS A 51 4.32 9.66 7.97
CA LYS A 51 5.05 9.23 9.17
C LYS A 51 5.74 10.41 9.84
N PRO A 52 5.66 10.57 11.17
CA PRO A 52 6.41 11.59 11.90
C PRO A 52 7.90 11.52 11.56
N GLY A 53 8.52 12.69 11.32
CA GLY A 53 9.95 12.77 11.00
C GLY A 53 10.33 12.32 9.58
N THR A 54 9.38 12.04 8.71
CA THR A 54 9.65 11.78 7.28
C THR A 54 9.39 13.02 6.41
N PRO A 55 9.99 13.13 5.21
CA PRO A 55 9.74 14.26 4.30
C PRO A 55 8.26 14.47 3.93
N LEU A 56 7.43 13.42 4.06
CA LEU A 56 6.00 13.46 3.76
C LEU A 56 5.14 13.52 5.03
N ALA A 57 5.69 13.91 6.18
CA ALA A 57 4.93 14.01 7.44
C ALA A 57 3.70 14.92 7.32
N GLU A 58 3.81 16.01 6.54
CA GLU A 58 2.72 16.98 6.34
C GLU A 58 1.79 16.62 5.17
N ALA A 59 2.01 15.48 4.51
CA ALA A 59 1.16 15.04 3.42
C ALA A 59 -0.23 14.63 3.96
N PRO A 60 -1.32 14.84 3.20
CA PRO A 60 -2.63 14.34 3.59
C PRO A 60 -2.68 12.81 3.46
N LEU A 61 -3.50 12.17 4.31
CA LEU A 61 -3.88 10.78 4.07
C LEU A 61 -4.63 10.67 2.73
N PRO A 62 -4.32 9.66 1.90
CA PRO A 62 -4.94 9.49 0.60
C PRO A 62 -6.42 9.15 0.71
N HIS A 63 -7.22 9.76 -0.17
CA HIS A 63 -8.67 9.54 -0.19
C HIS A 63 -9.03 8.13 -0.70
N GLU A 64 -9.92 7.44 0.01
CA GLU A 64 -10.31 6.05 -0.30
C GLU A 64 -10.78 5.85 -1.74
N LYS A 65 -11.65 6.75 -2.22
CA LYS A 65 -12.17 6.69 -3.60
C LYS A 65 -11.04 6.70 -4.64
N THR A 66 -10.00 7.51 -4.43
CA THR A 66 -8.85 7.63 -5.34
C THR A 66 -8.05 6.34 -5.34
N LEU A 67 -7.73 5.79 -4.16
CA LEU A 67 -7.02 4.52 -4.03
C LEU A 67 -7.78 3.37 -4.69
N LEU A 68 -9.09 3.27 -4.46
CA LEU A 68 -9.93 2.24 -5.06
C LEU A 68 -9.99 2.37 -6.59
N ALA A 69 -10.06 3.59 -7.13
CA ALA A 69 -10.02 3.82 -8.57
C ALA A 69 -8.69 3.35 -9.18
N ARG A 70 -7.56 3.67 -8.55
CA ARG A 70 -6.22 3.26 -8.99
C ARG A 70 -6.02 1.75 -8.92
N VAL A 71 -6.47 1.12 -7.84
CA VAL A 71 -6.47 -0.35 -7.71
C VAL A 71 -7.31 -1.00 -8.81
N ARG A 72 -8.48 -0.43 -9.16
CA ARG A 72 -9.31 -0.93 -10.27
C ARG A 72 -8.59 -0.79 -11.62
N LEU A 73 -7.91 0.32 -11.86
CA LEU A 73 -7.09 0.52 -13.07
C LEU A 73 -6.01 -0.56 -13.16
N LEU A 74 -5.25 -0.78 -12.07
CA LEU A 74 -4.22 -1.83 -12.01
C LEU A 74 -4.81 -3.22 -12.24
N LYS A 75 -5.92 -3.57 -11.59
CA LYS A 75 -6.61 -4.85 -11.80
C LYS A 75 -7.07 -5.04 -13.25
N LYS A 76 -7.53 -3.99 -13.91
CA LYS A 76 -7.95 -4.02 -15.33
C LYS A 76 -6.75 -4.26 -16.26
N ARG A 77 -5.62 -3.58 -16.01
CA ARG A 77 -4.40 -3.67 -16.83
C ARG A 77 -3.62 -4.96 -16.57
N LEU A 78 -3.63 -5.45 -15.34
CA LEU A 78 -2.78 -6.54 -14.84
C LEU A 78 -3.59 -7.76 -14.43
N GLY A 79 -4.69 -8.08 -15.12
CA GLY A 79 -5.66 -9.11 -14.71
C GLY A 79 -5.09 -10.53 -14.48
N HIS A 80 -3.85 -10.80 -14.90
CA HIS A 80 -3.14 -12.06 -14.66
C HIS A 80 -2.22 -12.04 -13.42
N LEU A 81 -2.03 -10.89 -12.78
CA LEU A 81 -1.20 -10.72 -11.58
C LEU A 81 -2.05 -10.80 -10.32
N LYS A 82 -1.48 -11.38 -9.26
CA LYS A 82 -2.06 -11.30 -7.92
C LYS A 82 -1.77 -9.91 -7.35
N ILE A 83 -2.82 -9.15 -7.08
CA ILE A 83 -2.76 -7.81 -6.48
C ILE A 83 -3.39 -7.86 -5.09
N GLN A 84 -2.61 -7.53 -4.07
CA GLN A 84 -3.10 -7.21 -2.74
C GLN A 84 -3.37 -5.71 -2.70
N ALA A 85 -4.62 -5.34 -2.46
CA ALA A 85 -5.05 -3.95 -2.36
C ALA A 85 -4.72 -3.37 -0.97
N PRO A 86 -4.52 -2.05 -0.85
CA PRO A 86 -4.32 -1.40 0.43
C PRO A 86 -5.63 -1.35 1.22
N SER A 87 -5.51 -1.31 2.56
CA SER A 87 -6.62 -1.06 3.46
C SER A 87 -6.55 0.38 3.97
N VAL A 88 -7.56 1.19 3.63
CA VAL A 88 -7.62 2.59 4.09
C VAL A 88 -7.84 2.67 5.60
N LYS A 89 -8.60 1.72 6.15
CA LYS A 89 -8.83 1.63 7.60
C LYS A 89 -7.54 1.35 8.36
N GLU A 90 -6.74 0.40 7.87
CA GLU A 90 -5.44 0.09 8.47
C GLU A 90 -4.50 1.29 8.35
N ALA A 91 -4.44 1.95 7.19
CA ALA A 91 -3.61 3.14 6.99
C ALA A 91 -4.00 4.31 7.92
N ALA A 92 -5.30 4.55 8.10
CA ALA A 92 -5.79 5.57 9.02
C ALA A 92 -5.52 5.22 10.49
N PHE A 93 -5.64 3.93 10.85
CA PHE A 93 -5.30 3.45 12.18
C PHE A 93 -3.80 3.56 12.46
N GLU A 94 -2.97 3.15 11.52
CA GLU A 94 -1.52 3.28 11.58
C GLU A 94 -1.11 4.75 11.79
N HIS A 95 -1.66 5.65 10.99
CA HIS A 95 -1.45 7.10 11.15
C HIS A 95 -1.85 7.59 12.55
N ALA A 96 -3.00 7.14 13.06
CA ALA A 96 -3.47 7.53 14.39
C ALA A 96 -2.50 7.04 15.49
N VAL A 97 -1.99 5.81 15.37
CA VAL A 97 -1.01 5.24 16.30
C VAL A 97 0.32 5.99 16.24
N ASP A 98 0.80 6.33 15.04
CA ASP A 98 2.09 7.05 14.88
C ASP A 98 2.10 8.43 15.54
N HIS A 99 0.93 9.07 15.63
CA HIS A 99 0.76 10.42 16.18
C HIS A 99 0.15 10.43 17.58
N ALA A 100 -0.13 9.25 18.15
CA ALA A 100 -0.72 9.14 19.47
C ALA A 100 0.28 9.49 20.58
N ASP A 101 -0.25 10.01 21.68
CA ASP A 101 0.52 10.12 22.93
C ASP A 101 0.54 8.79 23.70
N ALA A 102 1.45 8.68 24.67
CA ALA A 102 1.62 7.47 25.47
C ALA A 102 0.32 7.06 26.19
N THR A 103 -0.45 8.04 26.70
CA THR A 103 -1.69 7.80 27.43
C THR A 103 -2.78 7.21 26.54
N TRP A 104 -2.86 7.64 25.29
CA TRP A 104 -3.79 7.09 24.31
C TRP A 104 -3.42 5.64 23.96
N VAL A 105 -2.12 5.36 23.76
CA VAL A 105 -1.61 4.01 23.45
C VAL A 105 -1.88 3.05 24.61
N GLU A 106 -1.63 3.46 25.86
CA GLU A 106 -1.95 2.66 27.06
C GLU A 106 -3.43 2.27 27.10
N LYS A 107 -4.34 3.22 26.88
CA LYS A 107 -5.79 2.96 26.84
C LYS A 107 -6.21 2.05 25.69
N LEU A 108 -5.52 2.13 24.55
CA LEU A 108 -5.76 1.23 23.42
C LEU A 108 -5.37 -0.21 23.79
N LEU A 109 -4.18 -0.40 24.38
CA LEU A 109 -3.71 -1.71 24.82
C LEU A 109 -4.66 -2.33 25.85
N GLU A 110 -5.09 -1.55 26.86
CA GLU A 110 -6.06 -2.01 27.85
C GLU A 110 -7.41 -2.46 27.26
N LYS A 111 -7.82 -1.90 26.12
CA LYS A 111 -9.06 -2.31 25.44
C LYS A 111 -8.87 -3.60 24.65
N LEU A 112 -7.74 -3.75 23.97
CA LEU A 112 -7.44 -4.95 23.20
C LEU A 112 -7.29 -6.17 24.12
N ASP A 113 -6.61 -6.03 25.26
CA ASP A 113 -6.47 -7.10 26.26
C ASP A 113 -7.82 -7.56 26.84
N ARG A 114 -8.86 -6.71 26.79
CA ARG A 114 -10.23 -7.03 27.25
C ARG A 114 -11.09 -7.67 26.17
N GLU A 115 -10.77 -7.51 24.89
CA GLU A 115 -11.49 -8.15 23.79
C GLU A 115 -11.03 -9.61 23.56
N ASP A 116 -9.83 -9.96 24.02
CA ASP A 116 -9.26 -11.31 23.95
C ASP A 116 -9.61 -12.22 25.16
N GLN A 117 -10.42 -11.72 26.12
CA GLN A 117 -10.98 -12.47 27.27
C GLN A 117 -12.46 -12.78 27.09
#